data_AF-A0A1V6PSI5-F1
#
_entry.id   AF-A0A1V6PSI5-F1
#
_cell.length_a   1.000
_cell.length_b   1.000
_cell.length_c   1.000
_cell.angle_alpha   90.00
_cell.angle_beta   90.00
_cell.angle_gamma   90.00
#
_symmetry.space_group_name_H-M   'P 1'
#
loop_
_entity.id
_entity.type
_entity.pdbx_description
1 polymer ?
#
loop_
_entity_poly.entity_id
_entity_poly.type
_entity_poly.pdbx_seq_one_letter_code
_entity_poly.pdbx_strand_id
1 'polypeptide(L)'
;MQRIAYWQFVAWEDSWEAFFAKTMRQALDLEVERKGPSEELDTLSHSLFGKVIPRLLGPLESDGRIVKPSLIHGDLWYANAGIDVDNDRPLVFDACCFFAHNEYEFGQWRPACNRFGDEYVAAYSTFTQISPPEEDFEGRLDLYRL
;
A
#
# COMPACT_ATOMS: atom_id res chain seq x y z
N MET A 1 -7.13 -6.98 -31.09
CA MET A 1 -7.84 -7.20 -29.81
C MET A 1 -7.05 -6.45 -28.74
N GLN A 2 -7.49 -5.23 -28.40
CA GLN A 2 -6.84 -4.46 -27.32
C GLN A 2 -7.15 -5.18 -26.01
N ARG A 3 -6.12 -5.72 -25.34
CA ARG A 3 -6.27 -6.18 -23.96
C ARG A 3 -6.62 -4.95 -23.13
N ILE A 4 -7.75 -4.99 -22.44
CA ILE A 4 -8.01 -4.06 -21.35
C ILE A 4 -6.95 -4.43 -20.29
N ALA A 5 -5.92 -3.60 -20.16
CA ALA A 5 -4.97 -3.73 -19.07
C ALA A 5 -5.72 -3.36 -17.79
N TYR A 6 -5.98 -4.35 -16.94
CA TYR A 6 -6.37 -4.08 -15.57
C TYR A 6 -5.13 -3.52 -14.87
N TRP A 7 -5.19 -2.26 -14.48
CA TRP A 7 -4.09 -1.55 -13.84
C TRP A 7 -3.86 -1.99 -12.40
N GLN A 8 -4.91 -2.50 -11.77
CA GLN A 8 -4.93 -2.95 -10.39
C GLN A 8 -5.37 -4.41 -10.33
N PHE A 9 -4.64 -5.22 -9.55
CA PHE A 9 -5.06 -6.58 -9.23
C PHE A 9 -6.22 -6.51 -8.21
N VAL A 10 -7.30 -7.25 -8.44
CA VAL A 10 -8.54 -7.14 -7.66
C VAL A 10 -9.10 -8.50 -7.20
N ALA A 11 -8.32 -9.57 -7.26
CA ALA A 11 -8.76 -10.89 -6.78
C ALA A 11 -8.55 -11.04 -5.27
N TRP A 12 -9.29 -11.95 -4.64
CA TRP A 12 -9.11 -12.30 -3.24
C TRP A 12 -7.93 -13.26 -3.06
N GLU A 13 -7.22 -13.10 -1.95
CA GLU A 13 -6.13 -13.96 -1.53
C GLU A 13 -6.29 -14.32 -0.05
N ASP A 14 -5.70 -15.45 0.34
CA ASP A 14 -5.78 -15.97 1.71
C ASP A 14 -4.89 -15.20 2.71
N SER A 15 -3.95 -14.39 2.21
CA SER A 15 -3.05 -13.57 3.03
C SER A 15 -2.78 -12.21 2.37
N TRP A 16 -2.53 -11.20 3.19
CA TRP A 16 -2.12 -9.88 2.74
C TRP A 16 -0.78 -9.90 2.00
N GLU A 17 0.18 -10.71 2.48
CA GLU A 17 1.46 -10.90 1.79
C GLU A 17 1.26 -11.39 0.36
N ALA A 18 0.40 -12.40 0.15
CA ALA A 18 0.13 -12.96 -1.18
C ALA A 18 -0.56 -11.94 -2.10
N PHE A 19 -1.55 -11.22 -1.57
CA PHE A 19 -2.23 -10.16 -2.31
C PHE A 19 -1.27 -9.06 -2.76
N PHE A 20 -0.46 -8.53 -1.83
CA PHE A 20 0.50 -7.48 -2.13
C PHE A 20 1.55 -7.95 -3.14
N ALA A 21 2.11 -9.15 -2.96
CA ALA A 21 3.10 -9.70 -3.89
C ALA A 21 2.53 -9.88 -5.31
N LYS A 22 1.29 -10.36 -5.45
CA LYS A 22 0.65 -10.51 -6.77
C LYS A 22 0.37 -9.15 -7.42
N THR A 23 -0.09 -8.18 -6.64
CA THR A 23 -0.33 -6.81 -7.11
C THR A 23 0.96 -6.15 -7.59
N MET A 24 2.03 -6.20 -6.80
CA MET A 24 3.33 -5.65 -7.20
C MET A 24 3.92 -6.35 -8.41
N ARG A 25 3.76 -7.68 -8.51
CA ARG A 25 4.22 -8.43 -9.68
C ARG A 25 3.51 -7.98 -10.95
N GLN A 26 2.18 -7.82 -10.89
CA GLN A 26 1.41 -7.31 -12.03
C GLN A 26 1.86 -5.90 -12.44
N ALA A 27 2.13 -5.00 -11.48
CA ALA A 27 2.63 -3.67 -11.78
C ALA A 27 4.00 -3.70 -12.50
N LEU A 28 4.92 -4.54 -12.02
CA LEU A 28 6.23 -4.73 -12.63
C LEU A 28 6.16 -5.39 -14.01
N ASP A 29 5.29 -6.39 -14.19
CA ASP A 29 5.08 -7.05 -15.47
C ASP A 29 4.54 -6.06 -16.52
N LEU A 30 3.62 -5.17 -16.14
CA LEU A 30 3.09 -4.11 -17.01
C LEU A 30 4.16 -3.08 -17.37
N GLU A 31 5.05 -2.74 -16.43
CA GLU A 31 6.18 -1.86 -16.68
C GLU A 31 7.16 -2.48 -17.70
N VAL A 32 7.49 -3.76 -17.53
CA VAL A 32 8.35 -4.51 -18.47
C VAL A 32 7.70 -4.65 -19.84
N GLU A 33 6.38 -4.91 -19.91
CA GLU A 33 5.64 -4.98 -21.18
C GLU A 33 5.74 -3.66 -21.96
N ARG A 34 5.81 -2.52 -21.26
CA ARG A 34 5.80 -1.20 -21.87
C ARG A 34 7.17 -0.62 -22.17
N LYS A 35 8.12 -0.77 -21.25
CA LYS A 35 9.46 -0.17 -21.34
C LYS A 35 10.52 -1.17 -21.81
N GLY A 36 10.18 -2.45 -21.85
CA GLY A 36 11.11 -3.53 -22.13
C GLY A 36 11.81 -4.05 -20.87
N PRO A 37 12.57 -5.15 -20.98
CA PRO A 37 13.28 -5.74 -19.86
C PRO A 37 14.39 -4.83 -19.33
N SER A 38 14.63 -4.90 -18.02
CA SER A 38 15.72 -4.21 -17.33
C SER A 38 16.39 -5.17 -16.34
N GLU A 39 17.70 -5.36 -16.48
CA GLU A 39 18.49 -6.24 -15.60
C GLU A 39 18.51 -5.72 -14.15
N GLU A 40 18.52 -4.39 -13.99
CA GLU A 40 18.42 -3.74 -12.69
C GLU A 40 17.05 -4.04 -12.04
N LEU A 41 15.96 -3.90 -12.82
CA LEU A 41 14.62 -4.17 -12.32
C LEU A 41 14.45 -5.65 -11.97
N ASP A 42 15.00 -6.56 -12.76
CA ASP A 42 14.96 -8.01 -12.50
C ASP A 42 15.70 -8.36 -11.19
N THR A 43 16.90 -7.81 -11.01
CA THR A 43 17.71 -8.02 -9.79
C THR A 43 17.00 -7.49 -8.54
N LEU A 44 16.44 -6.27 -8.62
CA LEU A 44 15.69 -5.67 -7.52
C LEU A 44 14.40 -6.44 -7.23
N SER A 45 13.68 -6.88 -8.27
CA SER A 45 12.47 -7.70 -8.14
C SER A 45 12.76 -9.01 -7.42
N HIS A 46 13.88 -9.68 -7.74
CA HIS A 46 14.27 -10.90 -7.06
C HIS A 46 14.43 -10.70 -5.55
N SER A 47 15.08 -9.60 -5.14
CA SER A 47 15.24 -9.24 -3.72
C SER A 47 13.93 -8.82 -3.06
N LEU A 48 13.09 -8.07 -3.78
CA LEU A 48 11.79 -7.60 -3.30
C LEU A 48 10.89 -8.78 -2.95
N PHE A 49 10.71 -9.73 -3.88
CA PHE A 49 9.84 -10.89 -3.70
C PHE A 49 10.46 -11.98 -2.83
N GLY A 50 11.77 -12.20 -2.92
CA GLY A 50 12.44 -13.28 -2.19
C GLY A 50 12.78 -12.94 -0.74
N LYS A 51 12.82 -11.66 -0.38
CA LYS A 51 13.29 -11.23 0.95
C LYS A 51 12.43 -10.13 1.57
N VAL A 52 12.23 -9.01 0.87
CA VAL A 52 11.64 -7.81 1.50
C VAL A 52 10.17 -8.04 1.85
N ILE A 53 9.36 -8.48 0.88
CA ILE A 53 7.93 -8.73 1.09
C ILE A 53 7.71 -9.80 2.18
N PRO A 54 8.32 -11.00 2.12
CA PRO A 54 8.12 -12.01 3.16
C PRO A 54 8.60 -11.55 4.54
N ARG A 55 9.70 -10.79 4.62
CA ARG A 55 10.24 -10.31 5.90
C ARG A 55 9.34 -9.27 6.55
N LEU A 56 8.72 -8.37 5.78
CA LEU A 56 7.94 -7.26 6.32
C LEU A 56 6.44 -7.55 6.44
N LEU A 57 5.89 -8.36 5.53
CA LEU A 57 4.45 -8.64 5.48
C LEU A 57 4.10 -10.00 6.07
N GLY A 58 4.96 -11.00 5.93
CA GLY A 58 4.74 -12.33 6.50
C GLY A 58 4.49 -12.32 8.02
N PRO A 59 5.23 -11.52 8.82
CA PRO A 59 4.95 -11.40 10.24
C PRO A 59 3.54 -10.88 10.57
N LEU A 60 2.89 -10.10 9.70
CA LEU A 60 1.55 -9.57 10.00
C LEU A 60 0.50 -10.67 10.21
N GLU A 61 0.74 -11.86 9.67
CA GLU A 61 -0.18 -13.01 9.70
C GLU A 61 0.48 -14.28 10.27
N SER A 62 1.65 -14.15 10.91
CA SER A 62 2.33 -15.24 11.62
C SER A 62 2.02 -15.23 13.11
N ASP A 63 2.31 -16.34 13.80
CA ASP A 63 2.18 -16.45 15.27
C ASP A 63 0.75 -16.18 15.78
N GLY A 64 -0.25 -16.54 14.99
CA GLY A 64 -1.67 -16.34 15.31
C GLY A 64 -2.19 -14.91 15.06
N ARG A 65 -1.36 -14.03 14.50
CA ARG A 65 -1.79 -12.70 14.04
C ARG A 65 -2.62 -12.81 12.76
N ILE A 66 -3.50 -11.84 12.56
CA ILE A 66 -4.41 -11.78 11.43
C ILE A 66 -4.48 -10.32 10.99
N VAL A 67 -4.28 -10.07 9.70
CA VAL A 67 -4.58 -8.76 9.11
C VAL A 67 -6.09 -8.64 8.98
N LYS A 68 -6.68 -7.64 9.62
CA LYS A 68 -8.07 -7.27 9.38
C LYS A 68 -8.17 -6.49 8.06
N PRO A 69 -8.87 -7.01 7.04
CA PRO A 69 -9.05 -6.26 5.79
C PRO A 69 -9.79 -4.95 6.09
N SER A 70 -9.18 -3.83 5.69
CA SER A 70 -9.72 -2.50 5.85
C SER A 70 -9.98 -1.92 4.47
N LEU A 71 -11.14 -1.32 4.27
CA LEU A 71 -11.40 -0.55 3.05
C LEU A 71 -10.54 0.72 3.11
N ILE A 72 -9.61 0.85 2.18
CA ILE A 72 -8.73 1.99 2.07
C ILE A 72 -9.10 2.84 0.85
N HIS A 73 -8.67 4.09 0.81
CA HIS A 73 -8.83 4.98 -0.34
C HIS A 73 -7.91 4.56 -1.50
N GLY A 74 -6.67 4.17 -1.18
CA GLY A 74 -5.69 3.66 -2.15
C GLY A 74 -5.01 4.73 -3.02
N ASP A 75 -5.33 6.00 -2.79
CA ASP A 75 -4.68 7.17 -3.40
C ASP A 75 -4.93 8.42 -2.55
N LEU A 76 -4.83 8.30 -1.21
CA LEU A 76 -5.09 9.43 -0.33
C LEU A 76 -3.82 10.26 -0.15
N TRP A 77 -3.75 11.37 -0.88
CA TRP A 77 -2.73 12.41 -0.72
C TRP A 77 -3.41 13.78 -0.65
N TYR A 78 -2.65 14.83 -0.31
CA TYR A 78 -3.20 16.16 -0.01
C TYR A 78 -4.17 16.70 -1.07
N ALA A 79 -3.89 16.50 -2.37
CA ALA A 79 -4.77 17.02 -3.42
C ALA A 79 -6.07 16.23 -3.59
N ASN A 80 -6.11 14.99 -3.10
CA ASN A 80 -7.30 14.14 -3.06
C ASN A 80 -8.07 14.28 -1.74
N ALA A 81 -7.72 15.26 -0.91
CA ALA A 81 -8.42 15.58 0.33
C ALA A 81 -8.81 17.06 0.36
N GLY A 82 -9.93 17.35 1.02
CA GLY A 82 -10.41 18.71 1.21
C GLY A 82 -11.21 18.85 2.50
N ILE A 83 -11.55 20.09 2.84
CA ILE A 83 -12.48 20.42 3.91
C ILE A 83 -13.70 21.09 3.28
N ASP A 84 -14.88 20.58 3.60
CA ASP A 84 -16.15 21.18 3.20
C ASP A 84 -16.30 22.55 3.88
N VAL A 85 -16.49 23.60 3.08
CA VAL A 85 -16.57 24.99 3.56
C VAL A 85 -17.83 25.28 4.38
N ASP A 86 -18.88 24.47 4.23
CA ASP A 86 -20.17 24.72 4.88
C ASP A 86 -20.25 24.07 6.27
N ASN A 87 -19.47 23.02 6.53
CA ASN A 87 -19.59 22.21 7.76
C ASN A 87 -18.25 21.72 8.35
N ASP A 88 -17.11 22.15 7.79
CA ASP A 88 -15.76 21.79 8.25
C ASP A 88 -15.47 20.28 8.30
N ARG A 89 -16.20 19.47 7.53
CA ARG A 89 -15.97 18.01 7.47
C ARG A 89 -14.95 17.64 6.40
N PRO A 90 -14.19 16.55 6.61
CA PRO A 90 -13.26 16.06 5.61
C PRO A 90 -13.99 15.49 4.39
N LEU A 91 -13.46 15.82 3.22
CA LEU A 91 -13.83 15.29 1.91
C LEU A 91 -12.62 14.53 1.33
N VAL A 92 -12.90 13.43 0.62
CA VAL A 92 -11.89 12.66 -0.11
C VAL A 92 -12.37 12.39 -1.54
N PHE A 93 -11.46 12.39 -2.50
CA PHE A 93 -11.75 12.36 -3.94
C PHE A 93 -10.85 11.36 -4.68
N ASP A 94 -11.29 10.90 -5.87
CA ASP A 94 -10.48 10.08 -6.78
C ASP A 94 -9.97 8.76 -6.17
N ALA A 95 -10.84 8.10 -5.40
CA ALA A 95 -10.49 6.87 -4.70
C ALA A 95 -10.24 5.68 -5.64
N CYS A 96 -9.14 4.97 -5.38
CA CYS A 96 -8.76 3.70 -6.01
C CYS A 96 -8.97 2.55 -5.02
N CYS A 97 -10.16 2.51 -4.40
CA CYS A 97 -10.43 1.70 -3.22
C CYS A 97 -10.21 0.19 -3.44
N PHE A 98 -9.64 -0.45 -2.43
CA PHE A 98 -9.62 -1.90 -2.28
C PHE A 98 -9.52 -2.28 -0.80
N PHE A 99 -9.67 -3.56 -0.49
CA PHE A 99 -9.43 -4.07 0.86
C PHE A 99 -7.96 -4.35 1.06
N ALA A 100 -7.37 -3.74 2.09
CA ALA A 100 -5.95 -3.79 2.37
C ALA A 100 -5.64 -3.96 3.86
N HIS A 101 -4.38 -4.20 4.17
CA HIS A 101 -3.85 -3.83 5.48
C HIS A 101 -3.97 -2.32 5.66
N ASN A 102 -4.49 -1.87 6.80
CA ASN A 102 -4.79 -0.46 7.07
C ASN A 102 -3.58 0.47 6.92
N GLU A 103 -2.37 0.01 7.30
CA GLU A 103 -1.15 0.81 7.18
C GLU A 103 -0.70 1.07 5.73
N TYR A 104 -1.29 0.39 4.73
CA TYR A 104 -0.98 0.62 3.31
C TYR A 104 -1.21 2.08 2.91
N GLU A 105 -2.28 2.71 3.42
CA GLU A 105 -2.60 4.11 3.08
C GLU A 105 -1.47 5.08 3.47
N PHE A 106 -0.71 4.77 4.53
CA PHE A 106 0.38 5.62 4.99
C PHE A 106 1.55 5.69 4.03
N GLY A 107 1.74 4.68 3.17
CA GLY A 107 2.78 4.71 2.13
C GLY A 107 2.65 5.98 1.27
N GLN A 108 1.42 6.32 0.89
CA GLN A 108 1.11 7.50 0.10
C GLN A 108 1.28 8.81 0.89
N TRP A 109 1.31 8.79 2.22
CA TRP A 109 1.43 10.00 3.05
C TRP A 109 2.89 10.43 3.23
N ARG A 110 3.83 9.49 3.10
CA ARG A 110 5.27 9.69 3.35
C ARG A 110 5.94 10.75 2.47
N PRO A 111 5.66 10.87 1.16
CA PRO A 111 6.27 11.91 0.34
C PRO A 111 5.95 13.30 0.88
N ALA A 112 6.97 14.15 1.07
CA ALA A 112 6.80 15.50 1.63
C ALA A 112 5.80 16.37 0.84
N CYS A 113 5.59 16.09 -0.45
CA CYS A 113 4.60 16.76 -1.27
C CYS A 113 3.14 16.48 -0.83
N ASN A 114 2.91 15.40 -0.09
CA ASN A 114 1.58 14.91 0.27
C ASN A 114 1.09 15.43 1.62
N ARG A 115 1.90 16.25 2.35
CA ARG A 115 1.53 17.08 3.52
C ARG A 115 0.80 16.37 4.68
N PHE A 116 0.68 15.05 4.65
CA PHE A 116 0.20 14.24 5.75
C PHE A 116 1.39 13.80 6.60
N GLY A 117 1.71 14.62 7.61
CA GLY A 117 2.83 14.38 8.52
C GLY A 117 2.52 13.39 9.64
N ASP A 118 3.49 13.24 10.53
CA ASP A 118 3.43 12.33 11.70
C ASP A 118 2.20 12.58 12.59
N GLU A 119 1.67 13.80 12.62
CA GLU A 119 0.47 14.16 13.36
C GLU A 119 -0.78 13.40 12.88
N TYR A 120 -0.90 13.08 11.58
CA TYR A 120 -2.03 12.33 11.04
C TYR A 120 -1.93 10.85 11.41
N VAL A 121 -0.72 10.29 11.33
CA VAL A 121 -0.43 8.91 11.76
C VAL A 121 -0.65 8.76 13.26
N ALA A 122 -0.23 9.74 14.06
CA ALA A 122 -0.46 9.78 15.50
C ALA A 122 -1.96 9.87 15.83
N ALA A 123 -2.71 10.73 15.12
CA ALA A 123 -4.16 10.84 15.29
C ALA A 123 -4.87 9.53 14.94
N TYR A 124 -4.51 8.89 13.82
CA TYR A 124 -5.07 7.61 13.42
C TYR A 124 -4.72 6.48 14.41
N SER A 125 -3.51 6.51 14.98
CA SER A 125 -3.05 5.55 15.99
C SER A 125 -3.87 5.57 17.28
N THR A 126 -4.69 6.61 17.52
CA THR A 126 -5.65 6.64 18.63
C THR A 126 -6.87 5.74 18.41
N PHE A 127 -7.15 5.35 17.16
CA PHE A 127 -8.28 4.50 16.77
C PHE A 127 -7.85 3.05 16.52
N THR A 128 -6.62 2.83 16.04
CA THR A 128 -6.06 1.50 15.81
C THR A 128 -4.58 1.50 16.13
N GLN A 129 -4.11 0.45 16.81
CA GLN A 129 -2.70 0.33 17.12
C GLN A 129 -1.89 -0.01 15.86
N ILE A 130 -0.59 0.31 15.91
CA ILE A 130 0.38 -0.16 14.92
C ILE A 130 0.40 -1.68 14.94
N SER A 131 0.40 -2.30 13.75
CA SER A 131 0.39 -3.75 13.62
C SER A 131 1.71 -4.35 14.12
N PRO A 132 1.68 -5.39 14.96
CA PRO A 132 2.89 -6.09 15.36
C PRO A 132 3.49 -6.85 14.17
N PRO A 133 4.83 -6.89 14.03
CA PRO A 133 5.81 -6.32 14.94
C PRO A 133 6.00 -4.81 14.67
N GLU A 134 5.99 -4.01 15.73
CA GLU A 134 6.02 -2.54 15.61
C GLU A 134 7.37 -2.04 15.06
N GLU A 135 8.45 -2.76 15.33
CA GLU A 135 9.78 -2.46 14.80
C GLU A 135 9.86 -2.51 13.27
N ASP A 136 8.92 -3.20 12.61
CA ASP A 136 8.86 -3.28 11.15
C ASP A 136 7.98 -2.18 10.53
N PHE A 137 7.31 -1.34 11.34
CA PHE A 137 6.36 -0.32 10.86
C PHE A 137 6.97 0.56 9.77
N GLU A 138 8.11 1.19 10.06
CA GLU A 138 8.82 2.04 9.10
C GLU A 138 9.21 1.30 7.82
N GLY A 139 9.62 0.04 7.94
CA GLY A 139 9.93 -0.81 6.79
C GLY A 139 8.70 -1.10 5.93
N ARG A 140 7.54 -1.35 6.55
CA ARG A 140 6.27 -1.54 5.83
C ARG A 140 5.84 -0.28 5.11
N LEU A 141 5.98 0.90 5.72
CA LEU A 141 5.66 2.19 5.08
C LEU A 141 6.56 2.46 3.88
N ASP A 142 7.85 2.13 4.00
CA ASP A 142 8.81 2.25 2.89
C ASP A 142 8.53 1.24 1.75
N LEU A 143 7.96 0.08 2.07
CA LEU A 143 7.49 -0.90 1.08
C LEU A 143 6.18 -0.44 0.40
N TYR A 144 5.23 0.12 1.14
CA TYR A 144 3.92 0.54 0.62
C TYR A 144 3.98 1.78 -0.27
N ARG A 145 5.08 2.54 -0.25
CA ARG A 145 5.28 3.70 -1.14
C ARG A 145 5.98 3.38 -2.46
N LEU A 146 6.38 2.12 -2.69
CA LEU A 146 7.01 1.68 -3.94
C LEU A 146 6.02 1.76 -5.10
#